data_AF-A0A2H1WA80-F1
#
_entry.id   AF-A0A2H1WA80-F1
#
_cell.length_a   1.000
_cell.length_b   1.000
_cell.length_c   1.000
_cell.angle_alpha   90.00
_cell.angle_beta   90.00
_cell.angle_gamma   90.00
#
_symmetry.space_group_name_H-M   'P 1'
#
loop_
_entity.id
_entity.type
_entity.pdbx_description
1 polymer ?
#
loop_
_entity_poly.entity_id
_entity_poly.type
_entity_poly.pdbx_seq_one_letter_code
_entity_poly.pdbx_strand_id
1 'polypeptide(L)'
;MCWDPTGKYLAILFEESHLVTVFCTTKLMLQLKITPCCFVCGMDVEVPSTIAFQQNFTEGACLTIAWSSGRVQHFPIIYTDTY
;
A
#
# COMPACT_ATOMS: atom_id res chain seq x y z
N MET A 1 2.25 9.06 2.88
CA MET A 1 1.88 7.78 3.53
C MET A 1 0.36 7.70 3.63
N CYS A 2 -0.23 6.51 3.54
CA CYS A 2 -1.66 6.31 3.75
C CYS A 2 -1.95 4.93 4.37
N TRP A 3 -2.89 4.89 5.32
CA TRP A 3 -3.47 3.64 5.78
C TRP A 3 -4.65 3.23 4.91
N ASP A 4 -4.89 1.92 4.82
CA ASP A 4 -6.16 1.41 4.32
C ASP A 4 -7.30 1.72 5.31
N PRO A 5 -8.58 1.69 4.88
CA PRO A 5 -9.72 2.02 5.74
C PRO A 5 -9.82 1.16 7.01
N THR A 6 -9.29 -0.06 6.99
CA THR A 6 -9.31 -0.97 8.15
C THR A 6 -8.11 -0.78 9.08
N GLY A 7 -7.09 -0.03 8.64
CA GLY A 7 -5.84 0.19 9.38
C GLY A 7 -4.96 -1.06 9.50
N LYS A 8 -5.13 -2.04 8.62
CA LYS A 8 -4.32 -3.27 8.53
C LYS A 8 -3.07 -3.10 7.64
N TYR A 9 -3.11 -2.20 6.68
CA TYR A 9 -2.01 -1.91 5.77
C TYR A 9 -1.63 -0.43 5.79
N LEU A 10 -0.33 -0.17 5.82
CA LEU A 10 0.27 1.16 5.72
C LEU A 10 1.16 1.20 4.48
N ALA A 11 0.84 2.08 3.54
CA ALA A 11 1.66 2.34 2.37
C ALA A 11 2.48 3.64 2.56
N ILE A 12 3.77 3.57 2.25
CA ILE A 12 4.73 4.67 2.41
C ILE A 12 5.49 4.90 1.11
N LEU A 13 5.60 6.18 0.75
CA LEU A 13 6.49 6.71 -0.29
C LEU A 13 7.72 7.32 0.37
N PHE A 14 8.84 7.27 -0.35
CA PHE A 14 10.08 7.93 0.04
C PHE A 14 10.43 8.93 -1.06
N GLU A 15 10.97 10.08 -0.65
CA GLU A 15 11.32 11.16 -1.57
C GLU A 15 12.40 10.74 -2.59
N GLU A 16 13.35 9.92 -2.15
CA GLU A 16 14.51 9.50 -2.96
C GLU A 16 14.44 8.00 -3.36
N SER A 17 13.23 7.42 -3.44
CA SER A 17 13.07 6.01 -3.84
C SER A 17 11.98 5.82 -4.89
N HIS A 18 12.22 4.89 -5.81
CA HIS A 18 11.24 4.42 -6.79
C HIS A 18 10.28 3.36 -6.21
N LEU A 19 10.42 3.04 -4.92
CA LEU A 19 9.66 2.00 -4.24
C LEU A 19 8.48 2.58 -3.45
N VAL A 20 7.34 1.91 -3.56
CA VAL A 20 6.27 2.00 -2.55
C VAL A 20 6.44 0.84 -1.59
N THR A 21 6.50 1.13 -0.30
CA THR A 21 6.60 0.08 0.73
C THR A 21 5.24 -0.12 1.39
N VAL A 22 4.85 -1.38 1.58
CA VAL A 22 3.62 -1.76 2.28
C VAL A 22 4.01 -2.50 3.55
N PHE A 23 3.41 -2.09 4.65
CA PHE A 23 3.55 -2.74 5.96
C PHE A 23 2.19 -3.26 6.43
N CYS A 24 2.21 -4.39 7.14
CA CYS A 24 1.09 -4.81 7.95
C CYS A 24 1.13 -4.09 9.29
N THR A 25 -0.02 -3.57 9.73
CA THR A 25 -0.19 -2.89 11.00
C THR A 25 -1.14 -3.67 11.90
N THR A 26 -0.79 -3.76 13.18
CA THR A 26 -1.67 -4.35 14.21
C THR A 26 -1.68 -3.43 15.41
N LYS A 27 -2.87 -2.97 15.79
CA LYS A 27 -3.09 -2.17 16.99
C LYS A 27 -3.40 -3.09 18.17
N LEU A 28 -2.54 -3.10 19.17
CA LEU A 28 -2.75 -3.82 20.43
C LEU A 28 -2.75 -2.80 21.57
N MET A 29 -3.94 -2.44 22.06
CA MET A 29 -4.14 -1.38 23.05
C MET A 29 -3.52 -0.04 22.59
N LEU A 30 -2.45 0.41 23.25
CA LEU A 30 -1.70 1.64 22.96
C LEU A 30 -0.45 1.39 22.11
N GLN A 31 -0.19 0.15 21.70
CA GLN A 31 0.97 -0.21 20.88
C GLN A 31 0.55 -0.40 19.42
N LEU A 32 1.33 0.20 18.52
CA LEU A 32 1.27 -0.05 17.09
C LEU A 32 2.42 -0.98 16.71
N LYS A 33 2.09 -2.20 16.32
CA LYS A 33 3.05 -3.13 15.72
C LYS A 33 3.03 -2.92 14.20
N ILE A 34 4.22 -2.75 13.61
CA ILE A 34 4.43 -2.60 12.17
C ILE A 34 5.31 -3.77 11.72
N THR A 35 4.90 -4.49 10.68
CA THR A 35 5.65 -5.63 10.12
C THR A 35 5.79 -5.45 8.61
N PRO A 36 6.97 -5.68 8.00
CA PRO A 36 7.13 -5.59 6.55
C PRO A 36 6.15 -6.52 5.82
N CYS A 37 5.54 -6.04 4.74
CA CYS A 37 4.67 -6.86 3.88
C CYS A 37 5.32 -7.05 2.50
N CYS A 38 5.44 -5.99 1.71
CA CYS A 38 6.02 -6.06 0.37
C CYS A 38 6.51 -4.69 -0.14
N PHE A 39 7.17 -4.74 -1.30
CA PHE A 39 7.52 -3.58 -2.10
C PHE A 39 6.76 -3.60 -3.41
N VAL A 40 6.32 -2.43 -3.87
CA VAL A 40 5.72 -2.24 -5.19
C VAL A 40 6.61 -1.30 -5.98
N CYS A 41 7.02 -1.74 -7.17
CA CYS A 41 7.89 -1.00 -8.07
C CYS A 41 7.12 -0.58 -9.33
N GLY A 42 7.50 0.55 -9.91
CA GLY A 42 6.98 1.00 -11.21
C GLY A 42 7.58 0.20 -12.36
N MET A 43 7.17 0.55 -13.59
CA MET A 43 7.82 0.04 -14.80
C MET A 43 9.06 0.87 -15.13
N ASP A 44 10.14 0.22 -15.54
CA ASP A 44 11.41 0.86 -15.92
C ASP A 44 11.93 1.85 -14.87
N VAL A 45 11.86 3.15 -15.16
CA VAL A 45 12.34 4.28 -14.35
C VAL A 45 11.20 5.11 -13.74
N GLU A 46 9.98 4.56 -13.69
CA GLU A 46 8.86 5.21 -13.04
C GLU A 46 9.10 5.40 -11.54
N VAL A 47 8.73 6.59 -11.05
CA VAL A 47 8.72 6.89 -9.62
C VAL A 47 7.28 7.14 -9.16
N PRO A 48 6.90 6.69 -7.96
CA PRO A 48 5.56 6.89 -7.45
C PRO A 48 5.36 8.37 -7.07
N SER A 49 4.32 9.01 -7.62
CA SER A 49 4.00 10.42 -7.38
C SER A 49 3.00 10.59 -6.24
N THR A 50 1.99 9.72 -6.16
CA THR A 50 1.02 9.72 -5.04
C THR A 50 0.40 8.33 -4.86
N ILE A 51 -0.16 8.09 -3.67
CA ILE A 51 -0.80 6.83 -3.29
C ILE A 51 -2.09 7.07 -2.51
N ALA A 52 -3.06 6.17 -2.68
CA ALA A 52 -4.29 6.14 -1.89
C ALA A 52 -4.90 4.74 -1.85
N PHE A 53 -5.47 4.34 -0.71
CA PHE A 53 -6.31 3.15 -0.65
C PHE A 53 -7.75 3.45 -1.06
N GLN A 54 -8.34 2.56 -1.86
CA GLN A 54 -9.75 2.60 -2.20
C GLN A 54 -10.62 2.40 -0.94
N GLN A 55 -11.61 3.26 -0.74
CA GLN A 55 -12.44 3.24 0.48
C GLN A 55 -13.44 2.08 0.53
N ASN A 56 -13.91 1.61 -0.64
CA ASN A 56 -14.99 0.62 -0.75
C ASN A 56 -14.52 -0.62 -1.53
N PHE A 57 -13.43 -1.25 -1.09
CA PHE A 57 -12.94 -2.50 -1.67
C PHE A 57 -13.20 -3.65 -0.69
N THR A 58 -14.09 -4.59 -1.06
CA THR A 58 -14.63 -5.58 -0.13
C THR A 58 -13.83 -6.88 -0.03
N GLU A 59 -13.02 -7.18 -1.05
CA GLU A 59 -12.24 -8.43 -1.14
C GLU A 59 -10.87 -8.34 -0.44
N GLY A 60 -10.57 -7.22 0.23
CA GLY A 60 -9.22 -6.95 0.73
C GLY A 60 -8.94 -5.48 0.99
N ALA A 61 -7.73 -5.05 0.62
CA ALA A 61 -7.37 -3.65 0.48
C ALA A 61 -6.82 -3.41 -0.93
N CYS A 62 -7.25 -2.34 -1.60
CA CYS A 62 -6.75 -1.99 -2.93
C CYS A 62 -5.97 -0.67 -2.88
N LEU A 63 -4.66 -0.76 -3.10
CA LEU A 63 -3.76 0.38 -3.16
C LEU A 63 -3.74 0.94 -4.58
N THR A 64 -4.03 2.22 -4.73
CA THR A 64 -3.88 2.95 -5.99
C THR A 64 -2.57 3.73 -5.96
N ILE A 65 -1.78 3.61 -7.02
CA ILE A 65 -0.48 4.29 -7.19
C ILE A 65 -0.53 5.08 -8.48
N ALA A 66 -0.26 6.38 -8.41
CA ALA A 66 -0.03 7.22 -9.58
C ALA A 66 1.47 7.33 -9.83
N TRP A 67 1.93 6.92 -11.00
CA TRP A 67 3.33 6.94 -11.41
C TRP A 67 3.68 8.22 -12.18
N SER A 68 4.96 8.58 -12.18
CA SER A 68 5.47 9.78 -12.88
C SER A 68 5.22 9.79 -14.39
N SER A 69 5.00 8.61 -14.99
CA SER A 69 4.61 8.44 -16.40
C SER A 69 3.16 8.85 -16.69
N GLY A 70 2.36 9.15 -15.67
CA GLY A 70 0.91 9.35 -15.78
C GLY A 70 0.10 8.05 -15.69
N ARG A 71 0.76 6.89 -15.59
CA ARG A 71 0.09 5.61 -15.38
C ARG A 71 -0.51 5.54 -13.98
N VAL A 72 -1.74 5.03 -13.89
CA VAL A 72 -2.37 4.69 -12.62
C VAL A 72 -2.44 3.17 -12.49
N GLN A 73 -1.93 2.65 -11.38
CA GLN A 73 -1.95 1.22 -11.07
C GLN A 73 -2.82 0.96 -9.86
N HIS A 74 -3.67 -0.07 -9.95
CA HIS A 74 -4.35 -0.66 -8.82
C HIS A 74 -3.63 -1.94 -8.40
N PHE A 75 -3.26 -2.01 -7.12
CA PHE A 75 -2.56 -3.12 -6.49
C PHE A 75 -3.46 -3.72 -5.39
N PRO A 76 -4.22 -4.78 -5.71
CA PRO A 76 -5.10 -5.43 -4.74
C PRO A 76 -4.32 -6.37 -3.82
N ILE A 77 -4.59 -6.27 -2.52
CA ILE A 77 -4.16 -7.21 -1.48
C ILE A 77 -5.39 -7.99 -1.06
N ILE A 78 -5.54 -9.21 -1.57
CA ILE A 78 -6.73 -10.04 -1.38
C ILE A 78 -6.63 -10.79 -0.06
N TYR A 79 -7.73 -10.81 0.70
CA TYR A 79 -7.84 -11.69 1.86
C TYR A 79 -8.13 -13.11 1.38
N THR A 80 -7.14 -13.98 1.46
CA THR A 80 -7.34 -15.41 1.20
C THR A 80 -7.87 -16.07 2.48
N ASP A 81 -9.14 -16.48 2.47
CA ASP A 81 -9.73 -17.36 3.50
C ASP A 81 -9.23 -18.81 3.31
N THR A 82 -7.94 -19.06 3.51
CA THR A 82 -7.33 -20.41 3.52
C THR A 82 -6.00 -20.28 4.27
N TYR A 83 -5.77 -20.90 5.44
CA TYR A 83 -6.04 -22.29 5.86
C TYR A 83 -6.46 -22.40 7.32
#